data_AF-T0PRL6-F1
#
_entry.id   AF-T0PRL6-F1
#
_cell.length_a   1.000
_cell.length_b   1.000
_cell.length_c   1.000
_cell.angle_alpha   90.00
_cell.angle_beta   90.00
_cell.angle_gamma   90.00
#
_symmetry.space_group_name_H-M   'P 1'
#
loop_
_entity.id
_entity.type
_entity.pdbx_description
1 polymer ?
#
loop_
_entity_poly.entity_id
_entity_poly.type
_entity_poly.pdbx_seq_one_letter_code
_entity_poly.pdbx_strand_id
1 'polypeptide(L)'
;GIAVATPVYFATGNRCKAFWWACASSLAEPLGAILAFFILGDGLNPTVEGAMFGLVAGMMVTLSIKELIPSAVKFCPDGNAVSIAILGGMGIMSLSLILFAYVGV
;
A
#
# COMPACT_ATOMS: atom_id res chain seq x y z
N GLY A 1 -2.10 3.40 -6.66
CA GLY A 1 -2.15 3.64 -8.12
C GLY A 1 -2.89 2.56 -8.90
N ILE A 2 -2.21 1.46 -9.27
CA ILE A 2 -2.73 0.44 -10.21
C ILE A 2 -4.04 -0.20 -9.73
N ALA A 3 -4.16 -0.49 -8.43
CA ALA A 3 -5.37 -1.05 -7.83
C ALA A 3 -6.62 -0.16 -8.01
N VAL A 4 -6.45 1.17 -8.17
CA VAL A 4 -7.53 2.13 -8.42
C VAL A 4 -7.71 2.38 -9.93
N ALA A 5 -6.61 2.41 -10.69
CA ALA A 5 -6.65 2.64 -12.13
C ALA A 5 -7.42 1.54 -12.89
N THR A 6 -7.21 0.27 -12.52
CA THR A 6 -7.81 -0.89 -13.20
C THR A 6 -9.34 -0.88 -13.14
N PRO A 7 -10.01 -0.79 -11.99
CA PRO A 7 -11.47 -0.74 -11.95
C PRO A 7 -12.04 0.52 -12.61
N VAL A 8 -11.37 1.68 -12.47
CA VAL A 8 -11.82 2.93 -13.12
C VAL A 8 -11.72 2.84 -14.64
N TYR A 9 -10.69 2.17 -15.16
CA TYR A 9 -10.54 1.90 -16.59
C TYR A 9 -11.63 0.95 -17.09
N PHE A 10 -11.88 -0.16 -16.37
CA PHE A 10 -12.95 -1.10 -16.72
C PHE A 10 -14.35 -0.46 -16.67
N ALA A 11 -14.57 0.52 -15.80
CA ALA A 11 -15.86 1.22 -15.69
C ALA A 11 -16.04 2.36 -16.72
N THR A 12 -14.96 3.06 -17.13
CA THR A 12 -15.07 4.28 -17.94
C THR A 12 -14.56 4.13 -19.37
N GLY A 13 -13.75 3.11 -19.68
CA GLY A 13 -13.15 2.89 -21.01
C GLY A 13 -12.08 3.92 -21.44
N ASN A 14 -11.90 5.02 -20.71
CA ASN A 14 -10.94 6.07 -21.03
C ASN A 14 -9.68 6.01 -20.15
N ARG A 15 -8.51 5.81 -20.79
CA ARG A 15 -7.19 5.68 -20.15
C ARG A 15 -6.75 6.97 -19.45
N CYS A 16 -7.04 8.14 -20.01
CA CYS A 16 -6.67 9.43 -19.40
C CYS A 16 -7.40 9.66 -18.07
N LYS A 17 -8.68 9.26 -17.99
CA LYS A 17 -9.46 9.42 -16.76
C LYS A 17 -8.98 8.48 -15.67
N ALA A 18 -8.67 7.22 -16.01
CA ALA A 18 -8.11 6.26 -15.07
C ALA A 18 -6.74 6.71 -14.52
N PHE A 19 -5.90 7.31 -15.37
CA PHE A 19 -4.61 7.87 -14.94
C PHE A 19 -4.79 9.05 -13.98
N TRP A 20 -5.63 10.03 -14.32
CA TRP A 20 -5.89 11.19 -13.45
C TRP A 20 -6.44 10.79 -12.08
N TRP A 21 -7.36 9.83 -12.03
CA TRP A 21 -7.90 9.32 -10.77
C TRP A 21 -6.86 8.55 -9.95
N ALA A 22 -5.99 7.78 -10.60
CA ALA A 22 -4.90 7.08 -9.92
C ALA A 22 -3.86 8.05 -9.35
N CYS A 23 -3.50 9.10 -10.10
CA CYS A 23 -2.61 10.16 -9.62
C CYS A 23 -3.22 10.93 -8.44
N ALA A 24 -4.50 11.29 -8.52
CA ALA A 24 -5.19 11.99 -7.43
C ALA A 24 -5.21 11.16 -6.15
N SER A 25 -5.43 9.85 -6.24
CA SER A 25 -5.40 8.94 -5.08
C SER A 25 -3.98 8.79 -4.52
N SER A 26 -2.95 8.67 -5.36
CA SER A 26 -1.56 8.59 -4.89
C SER A 26 -1.05 9.90 -4.32
N LEU A 27 -1.67 11.04 -4.60
CA LEU A 27 -1.34 12.33 -3.96
C LEU A 27 -1.84 12.41 -2.51
N ALA A 28 -2.79 11.55 -2.11
CA ALA A 28 -3.27 11.52 -0.73
C ALA A 28 -2.19 11.07 0.27
N GLU A 29 -1.31 10.15 -0.12
CA GLU A 29 -0.20 9.66 0.71
C GLU A 29 0.81 10.76 1.08
N PRO A 30 1.40 11.52 0.12
CA PRO A 30 2.32 12.60 0.46
C PRO A 30 1.62 13.77 1.16
N LEU A 31 0.35 14.06 0.84
CA LEU A 31 -0.42 15.06 1.58
C LEU A 31 -0.63 14.64 3.04
N GLY A 32 -0.94 13.37 3.28
CA GLY A 32 -1.03 12.80 4.64
C GLY A 32 0.31 12.88 5.37
N ALA A 33 1.43 12.59 4.70
CA ALA A 33 2.76 12.70 5.27
C ALA A 33 3.14 14.15 5.64
N ILE A 34 2.82 15.12 4.78
CA ILE A 34 3.07 16.55 5.06
C ILE A 34 2.22 17.02 6.24
N LEU A 35 0.94 16.64 6.29
CA LEU A 35 0.07 16.98 7.42
C LEU A 35 0.56 16.34 8.72
N ALA A 36 0.95 15.06 8.68
CA ALA A 36 1.51 14.36 9.83
C ALA A 36 2.80 15.03 10.31
N PHE A 37 3.68 15.45 9.39
CA PHE A 37 4.92 16.17 9.71
C PHE A 37 4.64 17.51 10.43
N PHE A 38 3.67 18.29 9.96
CA PHE A 38 3.27 19.54 10.61
C PHE A 38 2.65 19.33 12.00
N ILE A 39 1.93 18.23 12.21
CA ILE A 39 1.25 17.92 13.47
C ILE A 39 2.21 17.32 14.50
N LEU A 40 3.13 16.44 14.07
CA LEU A 40 4.03 15.71 14.97
C LEU A 40 5.37 16.43 15.22
N GLY A 41 5.86 17.26 14.29
CA GLY A 41 6.98 18.19 14.47
C GLY A 41 8.16 17.67 15.31
N ASP A 42 8.16 18.00 16.61
CA ASP A 42 9.22 17.71 17.59
C ASP A 42 8.80 16.69 18.69
N GLY A 43 7.59 16.12 18.59
CA GLY A 43 6.94 15.32 19.64
C GLY A 43 7.07 13.80 19.52
N LEU A 44 7.97 13.30 18.66
CA LEU A 44 8.15 11.87 18.42
C LEU A 44 8.83 11.18 19.62
N ASN A 45 7.99 10.75 20.57
CA ASN A 45 8.41 9.78 21.59
C ASN A 45 8.28 8.35 21.04
N PRO A 46 9.14 7.41 21.47
CA PRO A 46 9.12 6.02 21.00
C PRO A 46 7.76 5.32 21.23
N THR A 47 7.02 5.75 22.25
CA THR A 47 5.66 5.27 22.52
C THR A 47 4.64 5.73 21.47
N VAL A 48 4.77 6.97 20.97
CA VAL A 48 3.87 7.54 19.97
C VAL A 48 4.17 6.92 18.60
N GLU A 49 5.44 6.76 18.24
CA GLU A 49 5.83 6.04 17.03
C GLU A 49 5.32 4.59 17.03
N GLY A 50 5.52 3.86 18.15
CA GLY A 50 5.02 2.49 18.28
C GLY A 50 3.50 2.39 18.13
N ALA A 51 2.75 3.32 18.73
CA ALA A 51 1.29 3.36 18.60
C ALA A 51 0.85 3.67 17.17
N MET A 52 1.50 4.62 16.48
CA MET A 52 1.21 4.98 15.10
C MET A 52 1.55 3.85 14.13
N PHE A 53 2.74 3.25 14.24
CA PHE A 53 3.11 2.10 13.41
C PHE A 53 2.20 0.90 13.64
N GLY A 54 1.80 0.63 14.89
CA GLY A 54 0.83 -0.41 15.21
C GLY A 54 -0.53 -0.18 14.55
N LEU A 55 -1.05 1.05 14.61
CA LEU A 55 -2.31 1.43 13.97
C LEU A 55 -2.24 1.29 12.44
N VAL A 56 -1.19 1.84 11.82
CA VAL A 56 -1.00 1.78 10.37
C VAL A 56 -0.80 0.34 9.90
N ALA A 57 -0.02 -0.47 10.63
CA ALA A 57 0.16 -1.89 10.33
C ALA A 57 -1.17 -2.64 10.37
N GLY A 58 -2.00 -2.43 11.40
CA GLY A 58 -3.32 -3.04 11.51
C GLY A 58 -4.26 -2.65 10.36
N MET A 59 -4.28 -1.36 10.00
CA MET A 59 -5.06 -0.87 8.87
C MET A 59 -4.62 -1.52 7.54
N MET A 60 -3.32 -1.57 7.26
CA MET A 60 -2.77 -2.14 6.02
C MET A 60 -3.00 -3.64 5.92
N VAL A 61 -2.89 -4.39 7.03
CA VAL A 61 -3.20 -5.82 7.05
C VAL A 61 -4.68 -6.07 6.75
N THR A 62 -5.57 -5.28 7.36
CA THR A 62 -7.01 -5.40 7.16
C THR A 62 -7.41 -5.07 5.71
N LEU A 63 -6.86 -4.00 5.15
CA LEU A 63 -7.06 -3.62 3.74
C LEU A 63 -6.56 -4.70 2.79
N SER A 64 -5.39 -5.27 3.08
CA SER A 64 -4.80 -6.32 2.24
C SER A 64 -5.70 -7.57 2.19
N ILE A 65 -6.18 -8.03 3.34
CA ILE A 65 -7.00 -9.24 3.44
C ILE A 65 -8.40 -9.01 2.88
N LYS A 66 -9.04 -7.88 3.22
CA LYS A 66 -10.45 -7.64 2.90
C LYS A 66 -10.70 -7.01 1.54
N GLU A 67 -9.74 -6.27 0.98
CA GLU A 67 -9.94 -5.56 -0.29
C GLU A 67 -8.99 -6.02 -1.39
N LEU A 68 -7.67 -6.08 -1.13
CA LEU A 68 -6.69 -6.38 -2.18
C LEU A 68 -6.76 -7.84 -2.66
N ILE A 69 -6.72 -8.81 -1.74
CA ILE A 69 -6.81 -10.24 -2.09
C ILE A 69 -8.10 -10.58 -2.85
N PRO A 70 -9.31 -10.24 -2.37
CA PRO A 70 -10.54 -10.57 -3.11
C PRO A 70 -10.63 -9.83 -4.45
N SER A 71 -10.11 -8.60 -4.54
CA SER A 71 -10.02 -7.90 -5.82
C SER A 71 -9.10 -8.65 -6.79
N ALA A 72 -7.93 -9.11 -6.34
CA ALA A 72 -6.98 -9.85 -7.18
C ALA A 72 -7.58 -11.16 -7.71
N VAL A 73 -8.25 -11.94 -6.87
CA VAL A 73 -8.91 -13.20 -7.28
C VAL A 73 -10.08 -12.95 -8.23
N LYS A 74 -10.79 -11.82 -8.10
CA LYS A 74 -11.86 -11.44 -9.02
C LYS A 74 -11.36 -11.17 -10.44
N PHE A 75 -10.16 -10.60 -10.59
CA PHE A 75 -9.56 -10.30 -11.90
C PHE A 75 -8.76 -11.47 -12.47
N CYS A 76 -8.25 -12.38 -11.62
CA CYS A 76 -7.50 -13.57 -12.02
C CYS A 76 -8.15 -14.83 -11.40
N PRO A 77 -9.06 -15.51 -12.13
CA PRO A 77 -9.76 -16.70 -11.61
C PRO A 77 -8.80 -17.89 -11.38
N ASP A 78 -7.66 -17.94 -12.09
CA ASP A 78 -6.57 -18.86 -11.82
C ASP A 78 -5.81 -18.42 -10.56
N GLY A 79 -6.34 -18.78 -9.38
CA GLY A 79 -5.82 -18.38 -8.07
C GLY A 79 -4.33 -18.67 -7.83
N ASN A 80 -3.71 -19.53 -8.65
CA ASN A 80 -2.29 -19.83 -8.56
C ASN A 80 -1.39 -18.61 -8.86
N ALA A 81 -1.77 -17.76 -9.82
CA ALA A 81 -1.02 -16.55 -10.13
C ALA A 81 -1.05 -15.51 -8.99
N VAL A 82 -2.20 -15.40 -8.30
CA VAL A 82 -2.36 -14.52 -7.14
C VAL A 82 -1.50 -15.01 -5.97
N SER A 83 -1.50 -16.31 -5.69
CA SER A 83 -0.68 -16.92 -4.64
C SER A 83 0.82 -16.70 -4.86
N ILE A 84 1.31 -16.93 -6.09
CA ILE A 84 2.72 -16.73 -6.44
C ILE A 84 3.11 -15.25 -6.33
N ALA A 85 2.24 -14.33 -6.76
CA ALA A 85 2.49 -12.89 -6.64
C ALA A 85 2.55 -12.42 -5.18
N ILE A 86 1.66 -12.92 -4.31
CA ILE A 86 1.68 -12.62 -2.88
C ILE A 86 2.98 -13.16 -2.25
N LEU A 87 3.35 -14.41 -2.56
CA LEU A 87 4.54 -15.05 -2.01
C LEU A 87 5.83 -14.36 -2.49
N GLY A 88 5.88 -13.97 -3.76
CA GLY A 88 6.96 -13.15 -4.32
C GLY A 88 7.07 -11.78 -3.64
N GLY A 89 5.93 -11.11 -3.41
CA GLY A 89 5.89 -9.82 -2.70
C GLY A 89 6.39 -9.91 -1.26
N MET A 90 5.96 -10.94 -0.52
CA MET A 90 6.46 -11.21 0.84
C MET A 90 7.97 -11.49 0.82
N GLY A 91 8.46 -12.22 -0.18
CA GLY A 91 9.89 -12.48 -0.37
C GLY A 91 10.70 -11.19 -0.58
N ILE A 92 10.24 -10.30 -1.46
CA ILE A 92 10.90 -9.01 -1.73
C ILE A 92 10.94 -8.13 -0.47
N MET A 93 9.83 -8.08 0.30
CA MET A 93 9.79 -7.32 1.54
C MET A 93 10.73 -7.88 2.60
N SER A 94 10.76 -9.21 2.77
CA SER A 94 11.70 -9.86 3.69
C SER A 94 13.16 -9.58 3.30
N LEU A 95 13.48 -9.66 2.01
CA LEU A 95 14.82 -9.38 1.50
C LEU A 95 15.24 -7.92 1.72
N SER A 96 14.31 -6.98 1.56
CA SER A 96 14.52 -5.57 1.90
C SER A 96 14.89 -5.40 3.38
N LEU A 97 14.14 -6.02 4.30
CA LEU A 97 14.42 -5.94 5.74
C LEU A 97 15.79 -6.54 6.11
N ILE A 98 16.16 -7.66 5.49
CA ILE A 98 17.48 -8.29 5.68
C ILE A 98 18.59 -7.37 5.19
N LEU A 99 18.39 -6.72 4.04
CA LEU A 99 19.36 -5.81 3.47
C LEU A 99 19.52 -4.54 4.32
N PHE A 100 18.44 -3.96 4.83
CA PHE A 100 18.49 -2.86 5.79
C PHE A 100 19.24 -3.26 7.06
N ALA A 101 18.94 -4.45 7.61
CA ALA A 101 19.63 -4.97 8.79
C ALA A 101 21.14 -5.21 8.57
N TYR A 102 21.54 -5.61 7.35
CA TYR A 102 22.96 -5.82 7.01
C TYR A 102 23.73 -4.51 6.76
N VAL A 103 23.04 -3.47 6.29
CA VAL A 103 23.62 -2.14 6.04
C VAL A 103 23.74 -1.31 7.34
N GLY A 104 23.10 -1.72 8.44
CA GLY A 104 23.37 -1.18 9.78
C GLY A 104 22.62 0.11 10.12
N VAL A 105 21.39 0.26 9.62
CA VAL A 105 20.38 1.18 10.16
C VAL A 105 19.33 0.34 10.88
#